data_AF-A0A4Y2G2I5-F1
#
_entry.id   AF-A0A4Y2G2I5-F1
#
_cell.length_a   1.000
_cell.length_b   1.000
_cell.length_c   1.000
_cell.angle_alpha   90.00
_cell.angle_beta   90.00
_cell.angle_gamma   90.00
#
_symmetry.space_group_name_H-M   'P 1'
#
loop_
_entity.id
_entity.type
_entity.pdbx_description
1 polymer ?
#
loop_
_entity_poly.entity_id
_entity_poly.type
_entity_poly.pdbx_seq_one_letter_code
_entity_poly.pdbx_strand_id
1 'polypeptide(L)'
;PQSCSACNQPDTYENIIDNYCRADFVIKTKIRKLQKSKLACKRARILKIREGVSRKEVRRPTLQHANMTSCCGELARHAGKKARLLIMGNRDGEGLTPTFIMEWQNTVAFKGALK
;
A
#
# COMPACT_ATOMS: atom_id res chain seq x y z
N PRO A 1 -18.67 -10.05 4.10
CA PRO A 1 -17.65 -9.32 4.89
C PRO A 1 -16.25 -9.58 4.30
N GLN A 2 -15.77 -8.69 3.43
CA GLN A 2 -14.42 -8.81 2.87
C GLN A 2 -13.43 -8.38 3.95
N SER A 3 -12.70 -9.35 4.49
CA SER A 3 -11.75 -9.19 5.59
C SER A 3 -10.69 -8.15 5.24
N CYS A 4 -10.67 -7.05 5.99
CA CYS A 4 -9.60 -6.08 5.93
C CYS A 4 -8.31 -6.70 6.48
N SER A 5 -7.48 -7.23 5.60
CA SER A 5 -6.14 -7.71 5.97
C SER A 5 -5.05 -6.71 5.58
N ALA A 6 -5.30 -5.78 4.64
CA ALA A 6 -4.25 -4.96 4.06
C ALA A 6 -3.47 -4.10 5.08
N CYS A 7 -4.14 -3.50 6.06
CA CYS A 7 -3.52 -2.65 7.07
C CYS A 7 -3.14 -3.37 8.39
N ASN A 8 -3.42 -4.67 8.49
CA ASN A 8 -3.21 -5.49 9.68
C ASN A 8 -2.29 -6.68 9.36
N GLN A 9 -1.30 -6.46 8.49
CA GLN A 9 -0.35 -7.47 8.09
C GLN A 9 0.76 -7.64 9.14
N PRO A 10 1.21 -8.87 9.42
CA PRO A 10 2.39 -9.09 10.25
C PRO A 10 3.62 -8.38 9.68
N ASP A 11 4.34 -7.67 10.56
CA ASP A 11 5.63 -7.03 10.25
C ASP A 11 6.77 -8.06 10.37
N THR A 12 6.75 -9.06 9.49
CA THR A 12 7.81 -10.07 9.38
C THR A 12 8.44 -10.01 8.00
N TYR A 13 9.72 -10.34 7.91
CA TYR A 13 10.47 -10.30 6.66
C TYR A 13 9.84 -11.20 5.59
N GLU A 14 9.44 -12.41 6.00
CA GLU A 14 8.81 -13.43 5.15
C GLU A 14 7.49 -12.93 4.58
N ASN A 15 6.67 -12.27 5.42
CA ASN A 15 5.38 -11.75 4.99
C ASN A 15 5.55 -10.57 4.03
N ILE A 16 6.53 -9.69 4.27
CA ILE A 16 6.83 -8.57 3.37
C ILE A 16 7.27 -9.11 2.00
N ILE A 17 8.14 -10.12 1.96
CA ILE A 17 8.60 -10.73 0.71
C ILE A 17 7.47 -11.44 -0.03
N ASP A 18 6.67 -12.24 0.65
CA ASP A 18 5.56 -12.95 0.01
C ASP A 18 4.59 -11.97 -0.68
N ASN A 19 4.22 -10.89 0.03
CA ASN A 19 3.41 -9.82 -0.54
C ASN A 19 4.13 -9.08 -1.68
N TYR A 20 5.43 -8.82 -1.55
CA TYR A 20 6.23 -8.16 -2.59
C TYR A 20 6.24 -8.99 -3.87
N CYS A 21 6.45 -10.31 -3.78
CA CYS A 21 6.49 -11.21 -4.91
C CYS A 21 5.15 -11.25 -5.67
N ARG A 22 4.04 -11.32 -4.93
CA ARG A 22 2.68 -11.43 -5.50
C ARG A 22 2.12 -10.11 -6.04
N ALA A 23 2.60 -8.97 -5.55
CA ALA A 23 2.05 -7.67 -5.91
C ALA A 23 2.36 -7.25 -7.35
N ASP A 24 1.36 -6.69 -8.04
CA ASP A 24 1.56 -6.05 -9.34
C ASP A 24 2.22 -4.68 -9.22
N PHE A 25 2.03 -3.98 -8.10
CA PHE A 25 2.73 -2.73 -7.82
C PHE A 25 3.19 -2.65 -6.36
N VAL A 26 4.35 -2.03 -6.16
CA VAL A 26 4.89 -1.71 -4.84
C VAL A 26 5.36 -0.26 -4.84
N ILE A 27 4.88 0.50 -3.88
CA ILE A 27 5.14 1.94 -3.79
C ILE A 27 5.46 2.39 -2.38
N LYS A 28 6.22 3.48 -2.30
CA LYS A 28 6.44 4.26 -1.09
C LYS A 28 5.80 5.63 -1.25
N THR A 29 4.83 5.97 -0.40
CA THR A 29 4.07 7.23 -0.51
C THR A 29 3.63 7.79 0.84
N LYS A 30 2.85 8.87 0.83
CA LYS A 30 2.17 9.42 2.02
C LYS A 30 0.68 9.49 1.75
N ILE A 31 -0.12 9.39 2.80
CA ILE A 31 -1.57 9.61 2.71
C ILE A 31 -1.83 11.07 2.34
N ARG A 32 -2.70 11.29 1.35
CA ARG A 32 -3.27 12.61 1.04
C ARG A 32 -4.64 12.74 1.69
N LYS A 33 -5.51 11.75 1.51
CA LYS A 33 -6.89 11.75 1.99
C LYS A 33 -7.41 10.32 2.10
N LEU A 34 -8.14 10.03 3.18
CA LEU A 34 -8.90 8.78 3.36
C LEU A 34 -10.40 9.13 3.34
N GLN A 35 -11.18 8.49 2.48
CA GLN A 35 -12.63 8.71 2.37
C GLN A 35 -13.37 7.41 2.07
N LYS A 36 -14.17 6.93 3.03
CA LYS A 36 -15.02 5.74 2.89
C LYS A 36 -14.25 4.53 2.34
N SER A 37 -14.39 4.26 1.04
CA SER A 37 -13.79 3.13 0.34
C SER A 37 -12.51 3.47 -0.44
N LYS A 38 -12.03 4.71 -0.35
CA LYS A 38 -10.87 5.20 -1.13
C LYS A 38 -9.77 5.78 -0.25
N LEU A 39 -8.53 5.44 -0.58
CA LEU A 39 -7.33 6.01 0.01
C LEU A 39 -6.51 6.70 -1.09
N ALA A 40 -6.58 8.03 -1.12
CA ALA A 40 -5.81 8.85 -2.04
C ALA A 40 -4.43 9.14 -1.45
N CYS A 41 -3.39 8.90 -2.25
CA CYS A 41 -2.01 9.11 -1.84
C CYS A 41 -1.39 10.35 -2.51
N LYS A 42 -0.29 10.85 -1.93
CA LYS A 42 0.58 11.82 -2.59
C LYS A 42 1.39 11.14 -3.70
N ARG A 43 2.23 11.92 -4.39
CA ARG A 43 3.15 11.38 -5.40
C ARG A 43 4.01 10.28 -4.79
N ALA A 44 3.93 9.09 -5.38
CA ALA A 44 4.60 7.90 -4.88
C ALA A 44 5.97 7.72 -5.54
N ARG A 45 6.91 7.12 -4.78
CA ARG A 45 8.10 6.47 -5.32
C ARG A 45 7.73 5.03 -5.66
N ILE A 46 7.87 4.66 -6.92
CA ILE A 46 7.59 3.30 -7.39
C ILE A 46 8.83 2.45 -7.08
N LEU A 47 8.60 1.31 -6.42
CA LEU A 47 9.63 0.32 -6.08
C LEU A 47 9.53 -0.88 -7.02
N LYS A 48 8.30 -1.33 -7.31
CA LYS A 48 7.98 -2.40 -8.27
C LYS A 48 6.77 -2.00 -9.08
N ILE A 49 6.75 -2.38 -10.35
CA ILE A 49 5.56 -2.31 -11.20
C ILE A 49 5.64 -3.44 -12.23
N ARG A 50 4.57 -4.22 -12.35
CA ARG A 50 4.42 -5.28 -13.34
C ARG A 50 4.06 -4.70 -14.70
N GLU A 51 4.40 -5.41 -15.76
CA GLU A 51 3.95 -5.09 -17.12
C GLU A 51 2.42 -5.06 -17.19
N GLY A 52 1.88 -4.12 -17.97
CA GLY A 52 0.43 -3.89 -18.06
C GLY A 52 -0.13 -2.91 -17.01
N VAL A 53 0.60 -2.62 -15.92
CA VAL A 53 0.15 -1.63 -14.93
C VAL A 53 0.56 -0.22 -15.33
N SER A 54 -0.39 0.72 -15.35
CA SER A 54 -0.12 2.11 -15.71
C SER A 54 0.77 2.81 -14.68
N ARG A 55 2.00 3.15 -15.10
CA ARG A 55 2.95 3.91 -14.26
C ARG A 55 2.39 5.27 -13.85
N LYS A 56 1.56 5.90 -14.69
CA LYS A 56 0.92 7.20 -14.40
C LYS A 56 -0.10 7.07 -13.25
N GLU A 57 -0.90 6.01 -13.27
CA GLU A 57 -1.88 5.68 -12.23
C GLU A 57 -1.19 5.40 -10.90
N VAL A 58 -0.17 4.53 -10.91
CA VAL A 58 0.61 4.16 -9.71
C VAL A 58 1.40 5.35 -9.12
N ARG A 59 1.78 6.34 -9.93
CA ARG A 59 2.55 7.50 -9.45
C ARG A 59 1.74 8.49 -8.60
N ARG A 60 0.42 8.54 -8.78
CA ARG A 60 -0.53 9.30 -7.94
C ARG A 60 -1.74 8.40 -7.62
N PRO A 61 -1.54 7.35 -6.81
CA PRO A 61 -2.51 6.28 -6.70
C PRO A 61 -3.70 6.70 -5.84
N THR A 62 -4.88 6.22 -6.25
CA THR A 62 -6.08 6.20 -5.43
C THR A 62 -6.47 4.75 -5.26
N LEU A 63 -6.25 4.23 -4.06
CA LEU A 63 -6.47 2.84 -3.71
C LEU A 63 -7.94 2.62 -3.37
N GLN A 64 -8.51 1.49 -3.76
CA GLN A 64 -9.91 1.16 -3.56
C GLN A 64 -10.05 -0.08 -2.69
N HIS A 65 -10.93 -0.02 -1.71
CA HIS A 65 -11.36 -1.17 -0.89
C HIS A 65 -12.67 -0.82 -0.20
N ALA A 66 -13.67 -1.72 -0.23
CA ALA A 66 -15.03 -1.44 0.24
C ALA A 66 -15.08 -0.76 1.63
N ASN A 67 -14.21 -1.19 2.56
CA ASN A 67 -14.16 -0.70 3.93
C ASN A 67 -12.84 0.01 4.30
N MET A 68 -12.24 0.77 3.39
CA MET A 68 -10.91 1.39 3.60
C MET A 68 -10.80 2.21 4.89
N THR A 69 -11.82 3.00 5.25
CA THR A 69 -11.81 3.80 6.48
C THR A 69 -11.82 2.94 7.75
N SER A 70 -12.63 1.89 7.80
CA SER A 70 -12.62 0.95 8.93
C SER A 70 -11.32 0.14 8.96
N CYS A 71 -10.79 -0.18 7.79
CA CYS A 71 -9.62 -1.02 7.63
C CYS A 71 -8.30 -0.36 8.04
N CYS A 72 -8.13 0.89 7.60
CA CYS A 72 -6.87 1.61 7.70
C CYS A 72 -7.02 2.93 8.47
N GLY A 73 -8.14 3.13 9.16
CA GLY A 73 -8.44 4.36 9.91
C GLY A 73 -7.42 4.60 11.01
N GLU A 74 -7.15 3.57 11.82
CA GLU A 74 -6.17 3.64 12.90
C GLU A 74 -4.74 3.84 12.37
N LEU A 75 -4.34 3.10 11.33
CA LEU A 75 -3.06 3.32 10.67
C LEU A 75 -2.93 4.77 10.15
N ALA A 76 -3.97 5.28 9.49
CA ALA A 76 -3.97 6.65 8.97
C ALA A 76 -3.92 7.71 10.08
N ARG A 77 -4.51 7.41 11.25
CA ARG A 77 -4.50 8.26 12.44
C ARG A 77 -3.13 8.26 13.12
N HIS A 78 -2.53 7.08 13.34
CA HIS A 78 -1.24 6.90 14.01
C HIS A 78 -0.06 7.36 13.15
N ALA A 79 0.01 6.94 11.89
CA ALA A 79 1.07 7.35 10.96
C ALA A 79 1.05 8.89 10.74
N GLY A 80 -0.15 9.48 10.84
CA GLY A 80 -0.38 10.90 10.60
C GLY A 80 -0.04 11.33 9.17
N LYS A 81 -0.15 12.64 8.90
CA LYS A 81 0.02 13.19 7.52
C LYS A 81 1.47 13.16 7.01
N LYS A 82 2.44 12.89 7.88
CA LYS A 82 3.88 12.99 7.57
C LYS A 82 4.55 11.62 7.37
N ALA A 83 4.02 10.55 7.94
CA ALA A 83 4.59 9.22 7.77
C ALA A 83 4.58 8.79 6.31
N ARG A 84 5.58 7.99 5.98
CA ARG A 84 5.68 7.33 4.69
C ARG A 84 5.15 5.92 4.87
N LEU A 85 4.38 5.45 3.91
CA LEU A 85 3.82 4.11 3.89
C LEU A 85 4.47 3.32 2.77
N LEU A 86 4.69 2.04 3.03
CA LEU A 86 4.87 1.01 2.03
C LEU A 86 3.49 0.48 1.67
N ILE A 87 3.17 0.47 0.38
CA ILE A 87 1.90 -0.04 -0.13
C ILE A 87 2.22 -1.03 -1.23
N MET A 88 1.63 -2.22 -1.14
CA MET A 88 1.63 -3.23 -2.18
C MET A 88 0.19 -3.57 -2.55
N GLY A 89 0.00 -3.95 -3.80
CA GLY A 89 -1.32 -4.33 -4.26
C GLY A 89 -1.34 -4.76 -5.71
N ASN A 90 -2.55 -4.99 -6.17
CA ASN A 90 -2.83 -5.52 -7.50
C ASN A 90 -3.63 -4.51 -8.31
N ARG A 91 -3.48 -4.58 -9.63
CA ARG A 91 -4.34 -3.84 -10.55
C ARG A 91 -5.40 -4.82 -11.07
N ASP A 92 -6.60 -4.75 -10.50
CA ASP A 92 -7.77 -5.45 -11.04
C ASP A 92 -8.46 -4.59 -12.10
N GLY A 93 -9.56 -5.02 -12.71
CA GLY A 93 -10.27 -4.23 -13.72
C GLY A 93 -10.81 -2.88 -13.20
N GLU A 94 -11.08 -2.76 -11.90
CA GLU A 94 -11.75 -1.62 -11.27
C GLU A 94 -10.78 -0.56 -10.73
N GLY A 95 -9.51 -0.92 -10.50
CA GLY A 95 -8.45 0.00 -10.14
C GLY A 95 -7.31 -0.62 -9.35
N LEU A 96 -6.67 0.21 -8.52
CA LEU A 96 -5.59 -0.24 -7.64
C LEU A 96 -6.17 -0.72 -6.30
N THR A 97 -6.07 -2.02 -6.04
CA THR A 97 -6.56 -2.63 -4.80
C THR A 97 -5.37 -2.99 -3.91
N PRO A 98 -5.27 -2.42 -2.69
CA PRO A 98 -4.15 -2.70 -1.81
C PRO A 98 -4.35 -4.05 -1.11
N THR A 99 -3.27 -4.83 -1.05
CA THR A 99 -3.22 -6.10 -0.30
C THR A 99 -2.34 -5.99 0.94
N PHE A 100 -1.47 -4.97 0.98
CA PHE A 100 -0.51 -4.78 2.06
C PHE A 100 -0.21 -3.28 2.22
N ILE A 101 -0.36 -2.75 3.43
CA ILE A 101 -0.09 -1.36 3.78
C ILE A 101 0.55 -1.35 5.17
N MET A 102 1.74 -0.74 5.26
CA MET A 102 2.41 -0.54 6.54
C MET A 102 3.19 0.75 6.57
N GLU A 103 3.59 1.19 7.76
CA GLU A 103 4.53 2.28 7.90
C GLU A 103 5.90 1.91 7.34
N TRP A 104 6.51 2.86 6.63
CA TRP A 104 7.84 2.68 6.09
C TRP A 104 8.86 2.66 7.22
N GLN A 105 9.49 1.51 7.44
CA GLN A 105 10.60 1.38 8.37
C GLN A 105 11.94 1.59 7.67
N ASN A 106 12.90 2.17 8.39
CA ASN A 106 14.23 2.45 7.85
C ASN A 106 15.26 1.34 8.16
N THR A 107 14.82 0.16 8.58
CA THR A 107 15.70 -0.97 8.92
C THR A 107 16.30 -1.63 7.67
N VAL A 108 17.44 -2.29 7.85
CA VAL A 108 18.16 -2.98 6.77
C VAL A 108 17.34 -4.17 6.25
N ALA A 109 16.76 -4.97 7.15
CA ALA A 109 15.90 -6.10 6.79
C ALA A 109 14.70 -5.67 5.94
N PHE A 110 14.00 -4.61 6.36
CA PHE A 110 12.85 -4.07 5.63
C PHE A 110 13.20 -3.59 4.23
N LYS A 111 14.34 -2.89 4.09
CA LYS A 111 14.82 -2.46 2.77
C LYS A 111 15.32 -3.63 1.94
N GLY A 112 15.86 -4.67 2.57
CA GLY A 112 16.32 -5.90 1.94
C GLY A 112 15.17 -6.68 1.29
N ALA A 113 13.98 -6.66 1.90
CA ALA A 113 12.78 -7.31 1.36
C ALA A 113 12.20 -6.63 0.10
N LEU A 114 12.71 -5.45 -0.27
CA LEU A 114 12.17 -4.62 -1.37
C LEU A 114 13.15 -4.47 -2.55
N LYS A 115 14.15 -5.36 -2.63
CA LYS A 115 15.16 -5.37 -3.68
C LYS A 115 14.77 -6.28 -4.84
#